data_AF-A0A2V6XX40-F1
#
_entry.id   AF-A0A2V6XX40-F1
#
_cell.length_a   1.000
_cell.length_b   1.000
_cell.length_c   1.000
_cell.angle_alpha   90.00
_cell.angle_beta   90.00
_cell.angle_gamma   90.00
#
_symmetry.space_group_name_H-M   'P 1'
#
loop_
_entity.id
_entity.type
_entity.pdbx_description
1 polymer ?
#
loop_
_entity_poly.entity_id
_entity_poly.type
_entity_poly.pdbx_seq_one_letter_code
_entity_poly.pdbx_strand_id
1 'polypeptide(L)'
;SAEYWRGDASLVHTDVEGTRDVVPHRETRLYLFAGSQHTPGTLPPPDADPNTGSRGLQMFNVVDYAPLLRATLVNLDRWVTDGVEPPPSAVPRLADGTAVSAESLRPRFTRIPGVRFPDRIERPRRLDFGRDLDRGVVHELPPKIGAPFVTFVPSVDDDGNDVPGIRPVELLTPLATYAGWNPRHPDQGAPGDLMSMLGSTLPFPPTRAAREASGDPRASIEERYASRAIYLARVRDSATRLVAARHMLAEDVDAVVERAGRLWDFIARA
;
A
#
# COMPACT_ATOMS: atom_id res chain seq x y z
N SER A 1 -1.18 1.34 -0.70
CA SER A 1 -0.12 1.62 -1.71
C SER A 1 0.16 3.12 -1.80
N ALA A 2 1.42 3.53 -1.97
CA ALA A 2 1.83 4.94 -2.09
C ALA A 2 1.16 5.69 -3.24
N GLU A 3 0.87 4.98 -4.32
CA GLU A 3 0.33 5.49 -5.58
C GLU A 3 -1.10 6.00 -5.37
N TYR A 4 -1.88 5.33 -4.51
CA TYR A 4 -3.21 5.80 -4.12
C TYR A 4 -3.14 7.04 -3.23
N TRP A 5 -2.16 7.12 -2.33
CA TRP A 5 -1.97 8.27 -1.45
C TRP A 5 -1.30 9.46 -2.15
N ARG A 6 -0.60 9.25 -3.27
CA ARG A 6 -0.19 10.29 -4.22
C ARG A 6 -1.38 10.91 -4.95
N GLY A 7 -2.50 10.19 -5.03
CA GLY A 7 -3.82 10.71 -5.39
C GLY A 7 -4.31 10.31 -6.79
N ASP A 8 -3.46 9.82 -7.68
CA ASP A 8 -3.86 9.55 -9.07
C ASP A 8 -4.22 8.10 -9.38
N ALA A 9 -3.81 7.12 -8.56
CA ALA A 9 -4.04 5.71 -8.87
C ALA A 9 -5.52 5.31 -8.96
N SER A 10 -6.39 5.91 -8.13
CA SER A 10 -7.85 5.66 -8.22
C SER A 10 -8.45 6.13 -9.54
N LEU A 11 -7.89 7.18 -10.15
CA LEU A 11 -8.37 7.75 -11.41
C LEU A 11 -8.17 6.82 -12.62
N VAL A 12 -7.40 5.73 -12.45
CA VAL A 12 -7.22 4.69 -13.47
C VAL A 12 -8.49 3.83 -13.62
N HIS A 13 -9.30 3.73 -12.57
CA HIS A 13 -10.46 2.83 -12.53
C HIS A 13 -11.72 3.43 -11.89
N THR A 14 -11.74 4.74 -11.66
CA THR A 14 -12.96 5.51 -11.37
C THR A 14 -13.22 6.53 -12.48
N ASP A 15 -14.48 6.92 -12.64
CA ASP A 15 -14.81 7.99 -13.59
C ASP A 15 -14.29 9.36 -13.10
N VAL A 16 -14.24 10.33 -14.01
CA VAL A 16 -13.69 11.68 -13.76
C VAL A 16 -14.45 12.43 -12.65
N GLU A 17 -15.73 12.11 -12.48
CA GLU A 17 -16.61 12.68 -11.46
C GLU A 17 -16.51 11.95 -10.12
N GLY A 18 -15.88 10.76 -10.07
CA GLY A 18 -15.72 9.95 -8.87
C GLY A 18 -17.03 9.36 -8.35
N THR A 19 -17.98 9.07 -9.24
CA THR A 19 -19.31 8.55 -8.91
C THR A 19 -19.45 7.05 -9.13
N ARG A 20 -18.59 6.45 -9.96
CA ARG A 20 -18.68 5.02 -10.31
C ARG A 20 -17.33 4.41 -10.67
N ASP A 21 -17.26 3.09 -10.51
CA ASP A 21 -16.15 2.31 -11.05
C ASP A 21 -16.17 2.32 -12.58
N VAL A 22 -14.98 2.29 -13.18
CA VAL A 22 -14.75 2.09 -14.61
C VAL A 22 -14.16 0.70 -14.79
N VAL A 23 -14.90 -0.14 -15.51
CA VAL A 23 -14.44 -1.49 -15.84
C VAL A 23 -13.29 -1.38 -16.85
N PRO A 24 -12.11 -1.98 -16.57
CA PRO A 24 -11.02 -1.99 -17.53
C PRO A 24 -11.43 -2.75 -18.81
N HIS A 25 -10.72 -2.49 -19.91
CA HIS A 25 -10.92 -3.27 -21.13
C HIS A 25 -10.71 -4.77 -20.85
N ARG A 26 -11.40 -5.66 -21.59
CA ARG A 26 -11.34 -7.11 -21.35
C ARG A 26 -9.90 -7.69 -21.42
N GLU A 27 -9.04 -7.05 -22.21
CA GLU A 27 -7.60 -7.36 -22.38
C GLU A 27 -6.71 -6.59 -21.39
N THR A 28 -7.27 -6.08 -20.31
CA THR A 28 -6.55 -5.37 -19.25
C THR A 28 -6.88 -5.96 -17.89
N ARG A 29 -5.88 -5.99 -17.01
CA ARG A 29 -6.03 -6.30 -15.59
C ARG A 29 -5.40 -5.21 -14.76
N LEU A 30 -6.02 -4.90 -13.63
CA LEU A 30 -5.56 -3.91 -12.68
C LEU A 30 -5.33 -4.61 -11.35
N TYR A 31 -4.13 -4.45 -10.79
CA TYR A 31 -3.78 -5.02 -9.50
C TYR A 31 -3.17 -3.94 -8.61
N LEU A 32 -3.76 -3.77 -7.43
CA LEU A 32 -3.14 -3.08 -6.31
C LEU A 32 -2.35 -4.12 -5.50
N PHE A 33 -1.05 -3.89 -5.30
CA PHE A 33 -0.31 -4.56 -4.24
C PHE A 33 -0.53 -3.79 -2.93
N ALA A 34 -1.33 -4.39 -2.06
CA ALA A 34 -1.87 -3.73 -0.88
C ALA A 34 -0.75 -3.38 0.11
N GLY A 35 -0.85 -2.21 0.75
CA GLY A 35 0.09 -1.75 1.77
C GLY A 35 1.51 -1.46 1.29
N SER A 36 1.79 -1.51 -0.01
CA SER A 36 3.14 -1.27 -0.53
C SER A 36 3.52 0.22 -0.58
N GLN A 37 4.83 0.49 -0.58
CA GLN A 37 5.35 1.75 -1.11
C GLN A 37 5.70 1.59 -2.60
N HIS A 38 6.31 2.61 -3.21
CA HIS A 38 6.57 2.63 -4.65
C HIS A 38 7.53 1.53 -5.10
N THR A 39 8.64 1.33 -4.39
CA THR A 39 9.56 0.22 -4.63
C THR A 39 9.37 -0.86 -3.55
N PRO A 40 9.76 -2.13 -3.82
CA PRO A 40 9.78 -3.14 -2.77
C PRO A 40 10.60 -2.67 -1.57
N GLY A 41 10.10 -2.95 -0.36
CA GLY A 41 10.76 -2.60 0.88
C GLY A 41 11.98 -3.47 1.18
N THR A 42 12.98 -2.91 1.84
CA THR A 42 14.16 -3.66 2.31
C THR A 42 14.05 -4.03 3.78
N LEU A 43 14.82 -5.02 4.21
CA LEU A 43 14.91 -5.42 5.60
C LEU A 43 16.38 -5.67 5.97
N PRO A 44 16.98 -4.89 6.88
CA PRO A 44 16.40 -3.72 7.53
C PRO A 44 16.07 -2.57 6.54
N PRO A 45 15.07 -1.72 6.84
CA PRO A 45 14.84 -0.50 6.08
C PRO A 45 15.98 0.51 6.36
N PRO A 46 16.38 1.34 5.38
CA PRO A 46 17.35 2.40 5.63
C PRO A 46 16.70 3.54 6.44
N ASP A 47 17.51 4.28 7.21
CA ASP A 47 17.06 5.40 8.03
C ASP A 47 16.68 6.66 7.21
N ALA A 48 17.13 6.71 5.95
CA ALA A 48 16.86 7.77 5.00
C ALA A 48 16.81 7.20 3.58
N ASP A 49 16.11 7.89 2.69
CA ASP A 49 16.06 7.56 1.27
C ASP A 49 17.47 7.71 0.67
N PRO A 50 18.02 6.67 0.04
CA PRO A 50 19.42 6.67 -0.40
C PRO A 50 19.68 7.64 -1.56
N ASN A 51 18.65 8.06 -2.30
CA ASN A 51 18.79 8.95 -3.45
C ASN A 51 18.68 10.43 -3.05
N THR A 52 17.90 10.74 -2.02
CA THR A 52 17.53 12.11 -1.65
C THR A 52 17.96 12.52 -0.24
N GLY A 53 18.32 11.56 0.61
CA GLY A 53 18.55 11.79 2.05
C GLY A 53 17.26 12.12 2.83
N SER A 54 16.08 11.99 2.20
CA SER A 54 14.80 12.28 2.84
C SER A 54 14.48 11.23 3.91
N ARG A 55 13.87 11.64 5.02
CA ARG A 55 13.54 10.80 6.17
C ARG A 55 12.04 10.84 6.42
N GLY A 56 11.49 9.69 6.80
CA GLY A 56 10.11 9.58 7.23
C GLY A 56 9.98 9.90 8.71
N LEU A 57 8.78 10.30 9.11
CA LEU A 57 8.41 10.31 10.53
C LEU A 57 8.43 8.88 11.09
N GLN A 58 7.98 7.92 10.29
CA GLN A 58 7.97 6.50 10.63
C GLN A 58 9.07 5.75 9.90
N MET A 59 9.41 4.57 10.43
CA MET A 59 10.23 3.59 9.73
C MET A 59 9.68 3.31 8.33
N PHE A 60 10.54 3.19 7.33
CA PHE A 60 10.10 2.92 5.95
C PHE A 60 9.36 1.59 5.82
N ASN A 61 8.53 1.50 4.80
CA ASN A 61 7.74 0.32 4.51
C ASN A 61 8.65 -0.85 4.11
N VAL A 62 8.49 -1.99 4.77
CA VAL A 62 9.31 -3.20 4.54
C VAL A 62 8.61 -4.26 3.68
N VAL A 63 7.37 -4.01 3.23
CA VAL A 63 6.59 -4.91 2.39
C VAL A 63 7.33 -5.19 1.09
N ASP A 64 7.56 -6.46 0.80
CA ASP A 64 8.19 -6.92 -0.44
C ASP A 64 7.15 -7.56 -1.36
N TYR A 65 6.68 -6.78 -2.34
CA TYR A 65 5.71 -7.25 -3.33
C TYR A 65 6.36 -7.96 -4.54
N ALA A 66 7.68 -8.15 -4.57
CA ALA A 66 8.37 -8.74 -5.73
C ALA A 66 7.83 -10.13 -6.14
N PRO A 67 7.49 -11.05 -5.20
CA PRO A 67 6.87 -12.34 -5.56
C PRO A 67 5.51 -12.19 -6.28
N LEU A 68 4.73 -11.17 -5.91
CA LEU A 68 3.42 -10.88 -6.52
C LEU A 68 3.59 -10.33 -7.93
N LEU A 69 4.61 -9.48 -8.13
CA LEU A 69 4.98 -8.95 -9.44
C LEU A 69 5.48 -10.07 -10.38
N ARG A 70 6.32 -10.99 -9.88
CA ARG A 70 6.77 -12.17 -10.64
C ARG A 70 5.58 -13.01 -11.12
N ALA A 71 4.64 -13.31 -10.23
CA ALA A 71 3.44 -14.06 -10.60
C ALA A 71 2.57 -13.32 -11.63
N THR A 72 2.45 -11.99 -11.50
CA THR A 72 1.72 -11.16 -12.47
C THR A 72 2.37 -11.24 -13.87
N LEU A 73 3.70 -11.22 -13.95
CA LEU A 73 4.43 -11.39 -15.21
C LEU A 73 4.21 -12.77 -15.84
N VAL A 74 4.29 -13.84 -15.05
CA VAL A 74 4.02 -15.21 -15.53
C VAL A 74 2.56 -15.35 -15.98
N ASN A 75 1.62 -14.73 -15.28
CA ASN A 75 0.21 -14.73 -15.68
C ASN A 75 0.00 -13.98 -17.00
N LEU A 76 0.70 -12.86 -17.22
CA LEU A 76 0.63 -12.10 -18.47
C LEU A 76 1.19 -12.94 -19.64
N ASP A 77 2.34 -13.59 -19.45
CA ASP A 77 2.94 -14.48 -20.45
C ASP A 77 1.93 -15.56 -20.88
N ARG A 78 1.42 -16.35 -19.93
CA ARG A 78 0.41 -17.40 -20.19
C ARG A 78 -0.88 -16.88 -20.82
N TRP A 79 -1.26 -15.65 -20.51
CA TRP A 79 -2.43 -15.04 -21.13
C TRP A 79 -2.20 -14.79 -22.62
N VAL A 80 -1.02 -14.28 -22.98
CA VAL A 80 -0.66 -13.93 -24.35
C VAL A 80 -0.31 -15.16 -25.18
N THR A 81 0.44 -16.10 -24.60
CA THR A 81 0.96 -17.27 -25.32
C THR A 81 -0.05 -18.41 -25.41
N ASP A 82 -0.71 -18.72 -24.29
CA ASP A 82 -1.55 -19.91 -24.14
C ASP A 82 -3.05 -19.58 -24.03
N GLY A 83 -3.43 -18.30 -24.03
CA GLY A 83 -4.81 -17.86 -23.85
C GLY A 83 -5.36 -18.10 -22.43
N VAL A 84 -4.49 -18.39 -21.45
CA VAL A 84 -4.91 -18.67 -20.07
C VAL A 84 -5.18 -17.36 -19.33
N GLU A 85 -6.46 -17.07 -19.11
CA GLU A 85 -6.89 -15.82 -18.48
C GLU A 85 -6.26 -15.65 -17.08
N PRO A 86 -5.67 -14.47 -16.76
CA PRO A 86 -5.09 -14.19 -15.46
C PRO A 86 -6.19 -14.00 -14.39
N PRO A 87 -5.84 -14.02 -13.09
CA PRO A 87 -6.80 -13.69 -12.03
C PRO A 87 -7.57 -12.38 -12.30
N PRO A 88 -8.84 -12.26 -11.87
CA PRO A 88 -9.60 -11.02 -12.02
C PRO A 88 -8.88 -9.81 -11.39
N SER A 89 -9.12 -8.62 -11.93
CA SER A 89 -8.57 -7.37 -11.35
C SER A 89 -8.88 -7.27 -9.86
N ALA A 90 -7.91 -6.79 -9.09
CA ALA A 90 -8.01 -6.60 -7.66
C ALA A 90 -7.55 -5.18 -7.32
N VAL A 91 -8.52 -4.26 -7.22
CA VAL A 91 -8.33 -2.85 -6.89
C VAL A 91 -9.44 -2.39 -5.94
N PRO A 92 -9.27 -1.29 -5.19
CA PRO A 92 -10.34 -0.68 -4.42
C PRO A 92 -11.51 -0.30 -5.33
N ARG A 93 -12.74 -0.43 -4.86
CA ARG A 93 -13.94 -0.11 -5.65
C ARG A 93 -14.95 0.70 -4.85
N LEU A 94 -15.66 1.58 -5.55
CA LEU A 94 -16.78 2.33 -4.98
C LEU A 94 -17.98 1.40 -4.72
N ALA A 95 -18.23 0.45 -5.63
CA ALA A 95 -19.40 -0.43 -5.57
C ALA A 95 -19.44 -1.34 -4.33
N ASP A 96 -18.28 -1.69 -3.75
CA ASP A 96 -18.17 -2.53 -2.56
C ASP A 96 -17.65 -1.76 -1.33
N GLY A 97 -17.51 -0.45 -1.43
CA GLY A 97 -17.07 0.42 -0.33
C GLY A 97 -15.59 0.29 0.04
N THR A 98 -14.78 -0.36 -0.79
CA THR A 98 -13.34 -0.51 -0.53
C THR A 98 -12.48 0.64 -1.08
N ALA A 99 -13.03 1.50 -1.93
CA ALA A 99 -12.46 2.80 -2.29
C ALA A 99 -13.12 3.90 -1.44
N VAL A 100 -12.34 4.56 -0.59
CA VAL A 100 -12.83 5.57 0.36
C VAL A 100 -12.06 6.87 0.26
N SER A 101 -12.63 7.98 0.75
CA SER A 101 -11.86 9.22 0.88
C SER A 101 -10.75 9.04 1.92
N ALA A 102 -9.56 9.59 1.65
CA ALA A 102 -8.45 9.50 2.58
C ALA A 102 -8.82 10.05 3.97
N GLU A 103 -9.54 11.17 4.01
CA GLU A 103 -9.99 11.80 5.26
C GLU A 103 -10.85 10.90 6.13
N SER A 104 -11.64 9.99 5.54
CA SER A 104 -12.46 9.04 6.30
C SER A 104 -11.62 8.08 7.16
N LEU A 105 -10.35 7.87 6.80
CA LEU A 105 -9.42 7.01 7.52
C LEU A 105 -8.74 7.71 8.71
N ARG A 106 -8.82 9.05 8.79
CA ARG A 106 -8.17 9.82 9.87
C ARG A 106 -8.52 9.28 11.26
N PRO A 107 -9.79 9.05 11.65
CA PRO A 107 -10.13 8.58 12.98
C PRO A 107 -9.57 7.19 13.33
N ARG A 108 -9.28 6.36 12.32
CA ARG A 108 -8.65 5.04 12.50
C ARG A 108 -7.18 5.21 12.85
N PHE A 109 -6.45 5.94 12.02
CA PHE A 109 -5.01 6.13 12.16
C PHE A 109 -4.63 6.98 13.37
N THR A 110 -5.43 8.00 13.73
CA THR A 110 -5.13 8.84 14.90
C THR A 110 -5.28 8.12 16.24
N ARG A 111 -5.85 6.90 16.26
CA ARG A 111 -5.85 6.05 17.46
C ARG A 111 -4.57 5.25 17.62
N ILE A 112 -3.76 5.10 16.57
CA ILE A 112 -2.49 4.39 16.65
C ILE A 112 -1.44 5.34 17.24
N PRO A 113 -0.80 5.00 18.38
CA PRO A 113 0.19 5.85 19.01
C PRO A 113 1.33 6.23 18.07
N GLY A 114 1.76 7.48 18.11
CA GLY A 114 2.85 8.00 17.28
C GLY A 114 2.50 8.26 15.81
N VAL A 115 1.33 7.86 15.33
CA VAL A 115 0.90 8.15 13.96
C VAL A 115 0.47 9.60 13.83
N ARG A 116 1.06 10.30 12.86
CA ARG A 116 0.54 11.56 12.36
C ARG A 116 -0.16 11.33 11.04
N PHE A 117 -1.48 11.51 11.02
CA PHE A 117 -2.23 11.49 9.76
C PHE A 117 -1.88 12.73 8.92
N PRO A 118 -1.71 12.62 7.58
CA PRO A 118 -1.37 13.75 6.73
C PRO A 118 -2.34 14.93 6.86
N ASP A 119 -1.80 16.14 6.86
CA ASP A 119 -2.59 17.37 6.89
C ASP A 119 -3.09 17.73 5.49
N ARG A 120 -2.32 17.34 4.46
CA ARG A 120 -2.61 17.57 3.06
C ARG A 120 -2.65 16.26 2.31
N ILE A 121 -3.79 16.00 1.66
CA ILE A 121 -3.95 14.91 0.70
C ILE A 121 -3.82 15.52 -0.68
N GLU A 122 -2.82 15.08 -1.43
CA GLU A 122 -2.61 15.57 -2.80
C GLU A 122 -3.75 15.10 -3.71
N ARG A 123 -4.25 16.03 -4.53
CA ARG A 123 -5.32 15.76 -5.49
C ARG A 123 -4.92 16.34 -6.83
N PRO A 124 -4.66 15.51 -7.85
CA PRO A 124 -4.41 15.98 -9.20
C PRO A 124 -5.46 17.02 -9.62
N ARG A 125 -5.02 18.03 -10.36
CA ARG A 125 -5.85 19.14 -10.82
C ARG A 125 -5.98 19.09 -12.32
N ARG A 126 -7.13 19.51 -12.84
CA ARG A 126 -7.29 19.76 -14.27
C ARG A 126 -6.37 20.91 -14.67
N LEU A 127 -5.63 20.75 -15.77
CA LEU A 127 -4.72 21.75 -16.30
C LEU A 127 -5.21 22.18 -17.68
N ASP A 128 -5.46 23.47 -17.85
CA ASP A 128 -5.83 24.08 -19.12
C ASP A 128 -4.60 24.77 -19.72
N PHE A 129 -4.08 24.17 -20.78
CA PHE A 129 -2.93 24.64 -21.56
C PHE A 129 -3.35 25.47 -22.80
N GLY A 130 -4.64 25.78 -22.94
CA GLY A 130 -5.20 26.52 -24.05
C GLY A 130 -5.95 25.66 -25.08
N ARG A 131 -6.57 26.35 -26.03
CA ARG A 131 -7.62 25.83 -26.92
C ARG A 131 -7.23 24.73 -27.92
N ASP A 132 -5.94 24.57 -28.22
CA ASP A 132 -5.44 23.63 -29.25
C ASP A 132 -4.62 22.48 -28.63
N LEU A 133 -4.81 22.20 -27.32
CA LEU A 133 -4.08 21.13 -26.62
C LEU A 133 -4.36 19.75 -27.21
N ASP A 134 -5.58 19.50 -27.70
CA ASP A 134 -5.98 18.28 -28.40
C ASP A 134 -5.18 18.04 -29.69
N ARG A 135 -4.62 19.11 -30.27
CA ARG A 135 -3.71 19.08 -31.42
C ARG A 135 -2.24 19.08 -31.01
N GLY A 136 -1.95 19.01 -29.71
CA GLY A 136 -0.61 19.07 -29.14
C GLY A 136 0.00 20.47 -29.10
N VAL A 137 -0.79 21.54 -29.29
CA VAL A 137 -0.30 22.93 -29.27
C VAL A 137 -0.61 23.58 -27.92
N VAL A 138 0.43 23.97 -27.19
CA VAL A 138 0.33 24.65 -25.89
C VAL A 138 0.34 26.17 -26.11
N HIS A 139 -0.66 26.87 -25.59
CA HIS A 139 -0.77 28.34 -25.66
C HIS A 139 -0.58 29.03 -24.30
N GLU A 140 -0.72 28.30 -23.19
CA GLU A 140 -0.69 28.84 -21.83
C GLU A 140 0.37 28.10 -20.98
N LEU A 141 1.34 28.84 -20.45
CA LEU A 141 2.36 28.35 -19.53
C LEU A 141 2.68 29.43 -18.46
N PRO A 142 2.48 29.16 -17.16
CA PRO A 142 1.96 27.93 -16.58
C PRO A 142 0.46 27.72 -16.91
N PRO A 143 -0.03 26.47 -16.96
CA PRO A 143 -1.43 26.21 -17.28
C PRO A 143 -2.37 26.83 -16.24
N LYS A 144 -3.59 27.14 -16.67
CA LYS A 144 -4.66 27.51 -15.74
C LYS A 144 -5.06 26.28 -14.94
N ILE A 145 -5.09 26.44 -13.61
CA ILE A 145 -5.40 25.35 -12.69
C ILE A 145 -6.92 25.30 -12.46
N GLY A 146 -7.53 24.19 -12.86
CA GLY A 146 -8.94 23.91 -12.66
C GLY A 146 -9.24 23.17 -11.36
N ALA A 147 -10.47 22.64 -11.30
CA ALA A 147 -10.95 21.85 -10.17
C ALA A 147 -10.14 20.57 -9.95
N PRO A 148 -9.95 20.12 -8.69
CA PRO A 148 -9.35 18.83 -8.38
C PRO A 148 -10.17 17.67 -8.92
N PHE A 149 -9.50 16.57 -9.25
CA PHE A 149 -10.14 15.28 -9.42
C PHE A 149 -10.56 14.73 -8.05
N VAL A 150 -11.62 13.91 -8.04
CA VAL A 150 -12.03 13.16 -6.85
C VAL A 150 -11.12 11.94 -6.76
N THR A 151 -10.45 11.78 -5.62
CA THR A 151 -9.47 10.72 -5.42
C THR A 151 -9.86 9.85 -4.24
N PHE A 152 -9.56 8.56 -4.35
CA PHE A 152 -9.86 7.55 -3.34
C PHE A 152 -8.60 6.78 -2.95
N VAL A 153 -8.61 6.27 -1.73
CA VAL A 153 -7.58 5.35 -1.20
C VAL A 153 -8.23 4.01 -0.82
N PRO A 154 -7.44 2.93 -0.70
CA PRO A 154 -7.92 1.67 -0.15
C PRO A 154 -8.52 1.86 1.25
N SER A 155 -9.68 1.25 1.49
CA SER A 155 -10.18 1.05 2.85
C SER A 155 -9.20 0.18 3.64
N VAL A 156 -9.19 0.34 4.96
CA VAL A 156 -8.30 -0.40 5.84
C VAL A 156 -9.07 -1.22 6.88
N ASP A 157 -8.44 -2.28 7.38
CA ASP A 157 -8.96 -3.08 8.47
C ASP A 157 -8.80 -2.37 9.83
N ASP A 158 -9.11 -3.09 10.92
CA ASP A 158 -9.00 -2.52 12.26
C ASP A 158 -7.57 -2.17 12.67
N ASP A 159 -6.58 -2.81 12.02
CA ASP A 159 -5.16 -2.56 12.22
C ASP A 159 -4.62 -1.46 11.30
N GLY A 160 -5.42 -0.92 10.39
CA GLY A 160 -4.98 0.10 9.43
C GLY A 160 -4.26 -0.47 8.20
N ASN A 161 -4.33 -1.78 7.95
CA ASN A 161 -3.80 -2.41 6.74
C ASN A 161 -4.83 -2.38 5.60
N ASP A 162 -4.36 -2.12 4.38
CA ASP A 162 -5.19 -2.10 3.17
C ASP A 162 -5.97 -3.43 3.02
N VAL A 163 -7.30 -3.33 2.84
CA VAL A 163 -8.20 -4.47 2.63
C VAL A 163 -8.28 -4.90 1.16
N PRO A 164 -8.56 -4.00 0.18
CA PRO A 164 -8.66 -4.38 -1.22
C PRO A 164 -7.29 -4.58 -1.88
N GLY A 165 -7.30 -5.22 -3.04
CA GLY A 165 -6.10 -5.56 -3.80
C GLY A 165 -5.54 -6.94 -3.45
N ILE A 166 -4.37 -7.23 -4.01
CA ILE A 166 -3.59 -8.42 -3.70
C ILE A 166 -2.76 -8.11 -2.45
N ARG A 167 -3.08 -8.79 -1.35
CA ARG A 167 -2.39 -8.62 -0.07
C ARG A 167 -1.18 -9.55 0.00
N PRO A 168 0.05 -9.03 0.15
CA PRO A 168 1.23 -9.86 0.38
C PRO A 168 1.17 -10.48 1.79
N VAL A 169 2.09 -11.40 2.10
CA VAL A 169 2.04 -12.15 3.38
C VAL A 169 2.16 -11.23 4.60
N GLU A 170 2.85 -10.10 4.47
CA GLU A 170 2.96 -9.08 5.50
C GLU A 170 1.60 -8.51 5.89
N LEU A 171 0.63 -8.42 4.97
CA LEU A 171 -0.73 -7.96 5.28
C LEU A 171 -1.66 -9.11 5.64
N LEU A 172 -1.41 -10.32 5.13
CA LEU A 172 -2.21 -11.51 5.45
C LEU A 172 -1.90 -12.09 6.84
N THR A 173 -0.66 -11.92 7.33
CA THR A 173 -0.18 -12.34 8.64
C THR A 173 0.66 -11.21 9.26
N PRO A 174 0.02 -10.09 9.68
CA PRO A 174 0.74 -8.86 9.99
C PRO A 174 1.45 -8.88 11.34
N LEU A 175 2.60 -8.20 11.38
CA LEU A 175 3.34 -7.80 12.59
C LEU A 175 3.32 -6.29 12.82
N ALA A 176 2.77 -5.54 11.87
CA ALA A 176 2.70 -4.09 11.85
C ALA A 176 1.50 -3.62 11.03
N THR A 177 1.23 -2.32 11.11
CA THR A 177 0.49 -1.62 10.06
C THR A 177 1.47 -1.21 8.96
N TYR A 178 1.22 -1.64 7.74
CA TYR A 178 2.00 -1.32 6.55
C TYR A 178 1.22 -0.33 5.69
N ALA A 179 1.48 0.95 5.90
CA ALA A 179 0.80 2.01 5.16
C ALA A 179 1.62 2.43 3.94
N GLY A 180 0.95 2.70 2.83
CA GLY A 180 1.62 3.18 1.62
C GLY A 180 2.13 4.63 1.71
N TRP A 181 1.91 5.32 2.82
CA TRP A 181 2.26 6.72 3.01
C TRP A 181 3.09 6.89 4.27
N ASN A 182 3.92 7.92 4.32
CA ASN A 182 4.73 8.28 5.47
C ASN A 182 4.86 9.79 5.55
N PRO A 183 4.51 10.46 6.66
CA PRO A 183 4.76 11.89 6.80
C PRO A 183 6.26 12.19 6.76
N ARG A 184 6.62 13.39 6.31
CA ARG A 184 8.01 13.86 6.36
C ARG A 184 8.51 13.95 7.80
N HIS A 185 9.79 13.66 8.02
CA HIS A 185 10.42 13.87 9.31
C HIS A 185 10.36 15.36 9.72
N PRO A 186 10.03 15.70 10.99
CA PRO A 186 9.95 17.09 11.47
C PRO A 186 11.14 17.98 11.12
N ASP A 187 12.35 17.46 11.27
CA ASP A 187 13.61 18.15 10.97
C ASP A 187 13.78 18.53 9.48
N GLN A 188 12.95 18.00 8.57
CA GLN A 188 13.03 18.24 7.13
C GLN A 188 12.00 19.25 6.61
N GLY A 189 11.26 19.90 7.52
CA GLY A 189 10.20 20.85 7.17
C GLY A 189 8.96 20.21 6.53
N ALA A 190 7.87 20.98 6.52
CA ALA A 190 6.54 20.55 6.06
C ALA A 190 6.11 19.16 6.62
N PRO A 191 6.15 18.94 7.95
CA PRO A 191 5.94 17.60 8.50
C PRO A 191 4.51 17.07 8.39
N GLY A 192 3.57 17.91 7.93
CA GLY A 192 2.20 17.52 7.59
C GLY A 192 2.04 16.97 6.18
N ASP A 193 3.08 17.09 5.35
CA ASP A 193 3.13 16.56 3.99
C ASP A 193 3.68 15.13 4.01
N LEU A 194 3.26 14.35 3.02
CA LEU A 194 3.77 13.00 2.82
C LEU A 194 5.15 13.04 2.15
N MET A 195 5.99 12.07 2.49
CA MET A 195 7.12 11.70 1.67
C MET A 195 6.63 11.25 0.30
N SER A 196 7.34 11.67 -0.75
CA SER A 196 7.03 11.20 -2.09
C SER A 196 7.27 9.69 -2.14
N MET A 197 6.22 8.93 -2.44
CA MET A 197 6.31 7.51 -2.83
C MET A 197 6.86 6.53 -1.77
N LEU A 198 7.09 6.99 -0.54
CA LEU A 198 7.60 6.20 0.58
C LEU A 198 6.51 5.95 1.62
N GLY A 199 6.39 4.69 2.01
CA GLY A 199 5.41 4.23 2.99
C GLY A 199 5.99 4.09 4.39
N SER A 200 5.15 3.66 5.31
CA SER A 200 5.53 3.43 6.71
C SER A 200 5.29 2.00 7.16
N THR A 201 6.19 1.50 8.01
CA THR A 201 5.97 0.34 8.86
C THR A 201 5.75 0.82 10.30
N LEU A 202 4.60 0.49 10.88
CA LEU A 202 4.23 0.84 12.24
C LEU A 202 4.05 -0.45 13.06
N PRO A 203 5.09 -0.94 13.74
CA PRO A 203 5.04 -2.18 14.51
C PRO A 203 3.84 -2.27 15.44
N PHE A 204 3.26 -3.47 15.57
CA PHE A 204 2.34 -3.74 16.67
C PHE A 204 3.11 -3.78 17.99
N PRO A 205 2.46 -3.50 19.12
CA PRO A 205 3.08 -3.67 20.43
C PRO A 205 3.61 -5.10 20.58
N PRO A 206 4.80 -5.33 21.17
CA PRO A 206 5.35 -6.67 21.31
C PRO A 206 4.53 -7.53 22.28
N THR A 207 4.04 -6.93 23.37
CA THR A 207 3.29 -7.61 24.45
C THR A 207 1.97 -6.93 24.77
N ARG A 208 1.08 -7.64 25.44
CA ARG A 208 -0.18 -7.08 25.93
C ARG A 208 0.05 -5.88 26.87
N ALA A 209 1.03 -5.98 27.76
CA ALA A 209 1.38 -4.92 28.69
C ALA A 209 1.86 -3.66 27.95
N ALA A 210 2.68 -3.81 26.90
CA ALA A 210 3.14 -2.69 26.08
C ALA A 210 1.97 -2.03 25.32
N ARG A 211 1.02 -2.82 24.81
CA ARG A 211 -0.21 -2.30 24.18
C ARG A 211 -1.02 -1.47 25.16
N GLU A 212 -1.29 -1.99 26.35
CA GLU A 212 -2.10 -1.30 27.37
C GLU A 212 -1.42 -0.02 27.86
N ALA A 213 -0.09 -0.04 28.02
CA ALA A 213 0.69 1.13 28.44
C ALA A 213 0.70 2.27 27.40
N SER A 214 0.75 1.94 26.10
CA SER A 214 0.72 2.93 25.02
C SER A 214 -0.70 3.34 24.61
N GLY A 215 -1.72 2.60 25.03
CA GLY A 215 -3.10 2.79 24.61
C GLY A 215 -3.34 2.39 23.15
N ASP A 216 -2.48 1.54 22.57
CA ASP A 216 -2.62 1.09 21.19
C ASP A 216 -3.86 0.19 21.05
N PRO A 217 -4.79 0.48 20.12
CA PRO A 217 -5.98 -0.34 19.94
C PRO A 217 -5.69 -1.70 19.27
N ARG A 218 -4.53 -1.86 18.63
CA ARG A 218 -4.18 -3.05 17.85
C ARG A 218 -3.70 -4.15 18.78
N ALA A 219 -4.13 -5.39 18.54
CA ALA A 219 -3.64 -6.54 19.30
C ALA A 219 -2.12 -6.67 19.17
N SER A 220 -1.44 -6.94 20.29
CA SER A 220 0.01 -7.12 20.34
C SER A 220 0.46 -8.39 19.59
N ILE A 221 1.75 -8.48 19.29
CA ILE A 221 2.35 -9.65 18.63
C ILE A 221 2.14 -10.91 19.48
N GLU A 222 2.36 -10.83 20.79
CA GLU A 222 2.12 -11.91 21.76
C GLU A 222 0.66 -12.40 21.74
N GLU A 223 -0.31 -11.48 21.65
CA GLU A 223 -1.73 -11.83 21.60
C GLU A 223 -2.13 -12.47 20.27
N ARG A 224 -1.45 -12.14 19.17
CA ARG A 224 -1.72 -12.68 17.84
C ARG A 224 -1.08 -14.04 17.60
N TYR A 225 0.16 -14.21 18.07
CA TYR A 225 1.00 -15.35 17.73
C TYR A 225 1.66 -15.91 18.99
N ALA A 226 1.26 -17.13 19.36
CA ALA A 226 1.82 -17.83 20.53
C ALA A 226 3.34 -18.09 20.43
N SER A 227 3.89 -18.14 19.21
CA SER A 227 5.33 -18.26 18.98
C SER A 227 5.70 -17.86 17.55
N ARG A 228 7.01 -17.66 17.32
CA ARG A 228 7.60 -17.50 15.97
C ARG A 228 7.23 -18.67 15.04
N ALA A 229 7.19 -19.90 15.56
CA ALA A 229 6.83 -21.08 14.76
C ALA A 229 5.37 -21.02 14.28
N ILE A 230 4.44 -20.58 15.15
CA ILE A 230 3.04 -20.39 14.78
C ILE A 230 2.87 -19.27 13.76
N TYR A 231 3.61 -18.17 13.92
CA TYR A 231 3.64 -17.09 12.93
C TYR A 231 4.12 -17.60 11.55
N LEU A 232 5.25 -18.32 11.49
CA LEU A 232 5.78 -18.84 10.22
C LEU A 232 4.87 -19.88 9.56
N ALA A 233 4.17 -20.71 10.35
CA ALA A 233 3.16 -21.61 9.82
C ALA A 233 2.02 -20.83 9.13
N ARG A 234 1.49 -19.77 9.78
CA ARG A 234 0.45 -18.91 9.20
C ARG A 234 0.92 -18.14 7.96
N VAL A 235 2.19 -17.72 7.93
CA VAL A 235 2.80 -17.13 6.73
C VAL A 235 2.83 -18.15 5.59
N ARG A 236 3.25 -19.40 5.85
CA ARG A 236 3.28 -20.46 4.83
C ARG A 236 1.88 -20.78 4.31
N ASP A 237 0.87 -20.80 5.18
CA ASP A 237 -0.53 -20.98 4.76
C ASP A 237 -1.00 -19.82 3.87
N SER A 238 -0.67 -18.58 4.24
CA SER A 238 -0.99 -17.37 3.46
C SER A 238 -0.31 -17.39 2.09
N ALA A 239 0.97 -17.73 2.05
CA ALA A 239 1.75 -17.95 0.83
C ALA A 239 1.11 -19.01 -0.06
N THR A 240 0.74 -20.17 0.50
CA THR A 240 0.11 -21.27 -0.25
C THR A 240 -1.23 -20.85 -0.86
N ARG A 241 -2.02 -20.03 -0.13
CA ARG A 241 -3.27 -19.44 -0.66
C ARG A 241 -3.01 -18.47 -1.81
N LEU A 242 -1.96 -17.64 -1.73
CA LEU A 242 -1.57 -16.76 -2.84
C LEU A 242 -1.15 -17.56 -4.08
N VAL A 243 -0.44 -18.67 -3.91
CA VAL A 243 -0.10 -19.60 -5.00
C VAL A 243 -1.35 -20.19 -5.64
N ALA A 244 -2.28 -20.70 -4.82
CA ALA A 244 -3.55 -21.24 -5.31
C ALA A 244 -4.38 -20.20 -6.08
N ALA A 245 -4.33 -18.93 -5.66
CA ALA A 245 -4.97 -17.81 -6.34
C ALA A 245 -4.18 -17.29 -7.57
N ARG A 246 -3.02 -17.88 -7.89
CA ARG A 246 -2.07 -17.42 -8.92
C ARG A 246 -1.55 -16.00 -8.69
N HIS A 247 -1.52 -15.54 -7.45
CA HIS A 247 -0.94 -14.25 -7.05
C HIS A 247 0.49 -14.37 -6.52
N MET A 248 1.04 -15.59 -6.46
CA MET A 248 2.44 -15.87 -6.15
C MET A 248 2.86 -17.17 -6.84
N LEU A 249 4.16 -17.36 -7.10
CA LEU A 249 4.67 -18.62 -7.66
C LEU A 249 4.99 -19.61 -6.52
N ALA A 250 4.82 -20.91 -6.79
CA ALA A 250 5.13 -21.95 -5.80
C ALA A 250 6.61 -21.93 -5.36
N GLU A 251 7.52 -21.60 -6.29
CA GLU A 251 8.96 -21.47 -6.03
C GLU A 251 9.32 -20.32 -5.09
N ASP A 252 8.45 -19.30 -4.95
CA ASP A 252 8.72 -18.15 -4.08
C ASP A 252 8.36 -18.42 -2.61
N VAL A 253 7.62 -19.50 -2.31
CA VAL A 253 7.05 -19.76 -0.97
C VAL A 253 8.13 -19.81 0.11
N ASP A 254 9.21 -20.56 -0.11
CA ASP A 254 10.24 -20.74 0.92
C ASP A 254 11.02 -19.45 1.17
N ALA A 255 11.34 -18.68 0.11
CA ALA A 255 12.01 -17.39 0.24
C ALA A 255 11.14 -16.36 0.99
N VAL A 256 9.83 -16.38 0.74
CA VAL A 256 8.86 -15.51 1.44
C VAL A 256 8.75 -15.89 2.92
N VAL A 257 8.69 -17.18 3.25
CA VAL A 257 8.66 -17.65 4.65
C VAL A 257 9.97 -17.32 5.37
N GLU A 258 11.12 -17.46 4.70
CA GLU A 258 12.42 -17.09 5.25
C GLU A 258 12.50 -15.59 5.55
N ARG A 259 12.08 -14.75 4.59
CA ARG A 259 12.00 -13.29 4.76
C ARG A 259 11.09 -12.92 5.92
N ALA A 260 9.92 -13.54 6.04
CA ALA A 260 9.01 -13.31 7.14
C ALA A 260 9.65 -13.67 8.50
N GLY A 261 10.50 -14.69 8.55
CA GLY A 261 11.31 -15.02 9.72
C GLY A 261 12.26 -13.90 10.11
N ARG A 262 12.96 -13.31 9.15
CA ARG A 262 13.79 -12.12 9.40
C ARG A 262 12.97 -10.93 9.88
N LEU A 263 11.78 -10.74 9.30
CA LEU A 263 10.86 -9.66 9.70
C LEU A 263 10.40 -9.82 11.15
N TRP A 264 10.06 -11.05 11.55
CA TRP A 264 9.79 -11.38 12.94
C TRP A 264 10.97 -11.00 13.85
N ASP A 265 12.18 -11.42 13.48
CA ASP A 265 13.36 -11.17 14.31
C ASP A 265 13.70 -9.67 14.38
N PHE A 266 13.37 -8.89 13.35
CA PHE A 266 13.53 -7.44 13.33
C PHE A 266 12.46 -6.70 14.14
N ILE A 267 11.19 -7.09 14.05
CA ILE A 267 10.07 -6.39 14.71
C ILE A 267 9.89 -6.86 16.15
N ALA A 268 9.86 -8.18 16.39
CA ALA A 268 9.46 -8.74 17.68
C ALA A 268 10.60 -8.82 18.70
N ARG A 269 11.85 -8.54 18.28
CA ARG A 269 13.02 -8.47 19.17
C ARG A 269 13.62 -7.06 19.31
N ALA A 270 13.06 -6.06 18.62
CA ALA A 270 13.41 -4.64 18.78
C ALA A 270 12.63 -4.03 19.95
#